data_AF-A0A1G8J7F5-F1
#
_entry.id   AF-A0A1G8J7F5-F1
#
_cell.length_a   1.000
_cell.length_b   1.000
_cell.length_c   1.000
_cell.angle_alpha   90.00
_cell.angle_beta   90.00
_cell.angle_gamma   90.00
#
_symmetry.space_group_name_H-M   'P 1'
#
loop_
_entity.id
_entity.type
_entity.pdbx_description
1 polymer ?
#
loop_
_entity_poly.entity_id
_entity_poly.type
_entity_poly.pdbx_seq_one_letter_code
_entity_poly.pdbx_strand_id
1 'polypeptide(L)'
;MKKISRYIFSLLLSCIVCLLNNACTDTTTGLGKVPTVSEDLFTIEIDAENSNLVHFTFKGEKMSPYWEVKLPGSSLTSSKPSFTLTLNRGTYDGTLRVYDRNGVSEKYPFTFTVVAIDPALVDLIGENDDKIWVWDRFGAKVTGGNNDQGGNRIFGYVWGEPWQDNCWYLGIDDFADMQNMDDELSFHANGSFVLEAHNTVWVDGGGFGDVEGSGVTTWTPAGTETWTVFEDNGKRYLQFDGGGFPSIVASAEAVNARYEIAELSANCLRLCYWVSEEEYTEFNFIPKGYEPEEQPDPEEPENPEEIKLSPLDADSPEVALLTGKTWKLGPRYGYNYGEDDLYEVPEDCVDDKLLFMANNTMSFDTGASNQAYTDDGFTTYIPSGKEKWILGRGEDEKLYLRFRGGGFPIIRPNLPGINLTYEVIELTANTLKLNWPYGDGGYFVTILVASN
;
A
#
# COMPACT_ATOMS: atom_id res chain seq x y z
N MET A 1 -40.64 -35.31 95.69
CA MET A 1 -40.30 -34.90 94.30
C MET A 1 -40.96 -33.56 93.91
N LYS A 2 -40.54 -32.42 94.51
CA LYS A 2 -41.08 -31.07 94.16
C LYS A 2 -40.01 -29.98 93.95
N LYS A 3 -38.71 -30.28 94.13
CA LYS A 3 -37.64 -29.27 94.02
C LYS A 3 -36.93 -29.24 92.67
N ILE A 4 -36.85 -30.35 91.93
CA ILE A 4 -36.15 -30.43 90.63
C ILE A 4 -36.92 -29.67 89.51
N SER A 5 -38.25 -29.59 89.61
CA SER A 5 -39.10 -28.89 88.63
C SER A 5 -38.89 -27.37 88.59
N ARG A 6 -38.58 -26.71 89.73
CA ARG A 6 -38.39 -25.25 89.76
C ARG A 6 -37.06 -24.81 89.13
N TYR A 7 -36.00 -25.59 89.28
CA TYR A 7 -34.70 -25.26 88.69
C TYR A 7 -34.68 -25.53 87.18
N ILE A 8 -35.33 -26.59 86.72
CA ILE A 8 -35.48 -26.86 85.27
C ILE A 8 -36.33 -25.77 84.60
N PHE A 9 -37.42 -25.33 85.25
CA PHE A 9 -38.25 -24.25 84.71
C PHE A 9 -37.52 -22.89 84.70
N SER A 10 -36.71 -22.61 85.73
CA SER A 10 -35.90 -21.39 85.78
C SER A 10 -34.73 -21.41 84.78
N LEU A 11 -34.16 -22.59 84.50
CA LEU A 11 -33.11 -22.77 83.50
C LEU A 11 -33.68 -22.66 82.08
N LEU A 12 -34.85 -23.25 81.81
CA LEU A 12 -35.57 -23.11 80.55
C LEU A 12 -36.03 -21.67 80.30
N LEU A 13 -36.51 -20.97 81.33
CA LEU A 13 -36.90 -19.57 81.22
C LEU A 13 -35.67 -18.68 80.98
N SER A 14 -34.53 -18.97 81.61
CA SER A 14 -33.25 -18.29 81.35
C SER A 14 -32.74 -18.57 79.93
N CYS A 15 -32.84 -19.81 79.43
CA CYS A 15 -32.46 -20.15 78.06
C CYS A 15 -33.38 -19.49 77.03
N ILE A 16 -34.69 -19.39 77.30
CA ILE A 16 -35.65 -18.69 76.43
C ILE A 16 -35.38 -17.19 76.42
N VAL A 17 -35.05 -16.56 77.56
CA VAL A 17 -34.67 -15.14 77.63
C VAL A 17 -33.31 -14.88 76.95
N CYS A 18 -32.34 -15.80 77.03
CA CYS A 18 -31.08 -15.70 76.29
C CYS A 18 -31.25 -15.95 74.78
N LEU A 19 -32.19 -16.81 74.37
CA LEU A 19 -32.53 -17.04 72.96
C LEU A 19 -33.39 -15.92 72.36
N LEU A 20 -34.16 -15.19 73.17
CA LEU A 20 -34.92 -14.01 72.75
C LEU A 20 -34.08 -12.73 72.70
N ASN A 21 -32.97 -12.64 73.44
CA ASN A 21 -31.99 -11.55 73.31
C ASN A 21 -30.95 -11.77 72.19
N ASN A 22 -30.84 -13.01 71.69
CA ASN A 22 -30.12 -13.34 70.45
C ASN A 22 -31.09 -13.70 69.30
N ALA A 23 -32.40 -13.51 69.50
CA ALA A 23 -33.34 -13.55 68.40
C ALA A 23 -32.97 -12.37 67.52
N CYS A 24 -32.48 -12.71 66.32
CA CYS A 24 -32.18 -11.84 65.20
C CYS A 24 -32.91 -10.51 65.38
N THR A 25 -32.19 -9.48 65.83
CA THR A 25 -32.70 -8.15 65.59
C THR A 25 -32.85 -8.09 64.08
N ASP A 26 -34.09 -8.05 63.60
CA ASP A 26 -34.42 -7.44 62.33
C ASP A 26 -34.04 -5.96 62.43
N THR A 27 -32.75 -5.68 62.60
CA THR A 27 -32.15 -4.59 61.86
C THR A 27 -32.34 -5.05 60.43
N THR A 28 -33.33 -4.45 59.78
CA THR A 28 -33.26 -4.19 58.35
C THR A 28 -31.87 -3.63 58.08
N THR A 29 -30.91 -4.53 57.87
CA THR A 29 -29.64 -4.25 57.25
C THR A 29 -30.00 -4.04 55.80
N GLY A 30 -30.72 -2.94 55.54
CA GLY A 30 -30.63 -2.33 54.24
C GLY A 30 -29.15 -2.17 54.02
N LEU A 31 -28.64 -2.87 53.00
CA LEU A 31 -27.38 -2.49 52.37
C LEU A 31 -27.41 -0.96 52.33
N GLY A 32 -26.39 -0.31 52.90
CA GLY A 32 -26.39 1.14 53.01
C GLY A 32 -26.63 1.78 51.64
N LYS A 33 -26.76 3.11 51.57
CA LYS A 33 -26.83 3.75 50.26
C LYS A 33 -25.59 3.34 49.45
N VAL A 34 -25.80 2.88 48.21
CA VAL A 34 -24.71 2.62 47.26
C VAL A 34 -23.90 3.90 47.06
N PRO A 35 -22.59 3.79 46.79
CA PRO A 35 -21.74 4.95 46.64
C PRO A 35 -22.21 5.80 45.45
N THR A 36 -22.03 7.11 45.54
CA THR A 36 -22.30 8.06 44.46
C THR A 36 -20.99 8.68 44.03
N VAL A 37 -20.71 8.68 42.72
CA VAL A 37 -19.51 9.31 42.16
C VAL A 37 -19.77 10.79 41.94
N SER A 38 -18.80 11.64 42.27
CA SER A 38 -18.76 13.07 41.96
C SER A 38 -17.36 13.45 41.47
N GLU A 39 -17.22 14.59 40.78
CA GLU A 39 -15.94 15.04 40.23
C GLU A 39 -14.85 15.17 41.30
N ASP A 40 -15.21 15.53 42.55
CA ASP A 40 -14.24 15.65 43.65
C ASP A 40 -13.58 14.33 44.06
N LEU A 41 -14.17 13.18 43.69
CA LEU A 41 -13.65 11.86 44.06
C LEU A 41 -12.52 11.38 43.14
N PHE A 42 -12.23 12.10 42.07
CA PHE A 42 -11.16 11.70 41.17
C PHE A 42 -10.51 12.89 40.46
N THR A 43 -9.33 12.65 39.87
CA THR A 43 -8.70 13.57 38.92
C THR A 43 -8.21 12.81 37.70
N ILE A 44 -8.28 13.49 36.56
CA ILE A 44 -7.66 13.11 35.30
C ILE A 44 -6.81 14.29 34.88
N GLU A 45 -5.49 14.14 34.96
CA GLU A 45 -4.55 15.25 34.75
C GLU A 45 -3.54 14.86 33.66
N ILE A 46 -3.31 15.75 32.71
CA ILE A 46 -2.23 15.62 31.73
C ILE A 46 -0.93 16.00 32.42
N ASP A 47 0.10 15.17 32.28
CA ASP A 47 1.41 15.43 32.85
C ASP A 47 2.03 16.70 32.24
N ALA A 48 2.64 17.52 33.10
CA ALA A 48 3.20 18.81 32.71
C ALA A 48 4.52 18.70 31.93
N GLU A 49 5.27 17.60 32.13
CA GLU A 49 6.55 17.34 31.46
C GLU A 49 6.36 16.44 30.23
N ASN A 50 5.39 15.54 30.26
CA ASN A 50 5.02 14.67 29.14
C ASN A 50 3.54 14.81 28.78
N SER A 51 3.21 15.67 27.83
CA SER A 51 1.81 15.94 27.46
C SER A 51 1.06 14.77 26.81
N ASN A 52 1.71 13.62 26.57
CA ASN A 52 1.06 12.37 26.18
C ASN A 52 0.74 11.46 27.38
N LEU A 53 1.23 11.74 28.59
CA LEU A 53 0.99 10.94 29.78
C LEU A 53 -0.20 11.50 30.58
N VAL A 54 -1.20 10.66 30.83
CA VAL A 54 -2.42 11.01 31.57
C VAL A 54 -2.45 10.30 32.91
N HIS A 55 -2.59 11.05 34.01
CA HIS A 55 -2.69 10.56 35.37
C HIS A 55 -4.14 10.42 35.80
N PHE A 56 -4.55 9.19 36.15
CA PHE A 56 -5.85 8.91 36.74
C PHE A 56 -5.66 8.67 38.23
N THR A 57 -6.39 9.42 39.06
CA THR A 57 -6.33 9.27 40.52
C THR A 57 -7.71 9.26 41.12
N PHE A 58 -8.02 8.24 41.91
CA PHE A 58 -9.21 8.13 42.73
C PHE A 58 -8.88 8.50 44.18
N LYS A 59 -9.69 9.37 44.77
CA LYS A 59 -9.48 9.97 46.09
C LYS A 59 -10.41 9.39 47.17
N GLY A 60 -11.32 8.48 46.81
CA GLY A 60 -12.32 7.94 47.73
C GLY A 60 -11.72 6.99 48.78
N GLU A 61 -11.95 7.28 50.05
CA GLU A 61 -11.56 6.39 51.15
C GLU A 61 -12.53 5.21 51.30
N LYS A 62 -12.00 4.02 51.62
CA LYS A 62 -12.80 2.78 51.84
C LYS A 62 -13.68 2.38 50.65
N MET A 63 -13.30 2.84 49.47
CA MET A 63 -13.96 2.62 48.20
C MET A 63 -12.93 2.09 47.20
N SER A 64 -13.35 1.22 46.29
CA SER A 64 -12.50 0.73 45.20
C SER A 64 -13.02 1.25 43.86
N PRO A 65 -12.19 1.90 43.04
CA PRO A 65 -12.63 2.36 41.72
C PRO A 65 -12.60 1.23 40.70
N TYR A 66 -13.38 1.40 39.64
CA TYR A 66 -13.29 0.64 38.40
C TYR A 66 -13.42 1.64 37.26
N TRP A 67 -12.31 1.81 36.56
CA TRP A 67 -12.15 2.69 35.42
C TRP A 67 -12.35 1.89 34.14
N GLU A 68 -13.05 2.49 33.19
CA GLU A 68 -13.18 2.03 31.81
C GLU A 68 -12.89 3.22 30.91
N VAL A 69 -11.73 3.22 30.24
CA VAL A 69 -11.33 4.27 29.28
C VAL A 69 -11.55 3.69 27.88
N LYS A 70 -12.33 4.38 27.05
CA LYS A 70 -12.52 4.00 25.65
C LYS A 70 -11.29 4.44 24.86
N LEU A 71 -10.67 3.48 24.19
CA LEU A 71 -9.54 3.69 23.30
C LEU A 71 -9.99 3.43 21.86
N PRO A 72 -9.22 3.86 20.85
CA PRO A 72 -9.47 3.47 19.47
C PRO A 72 -9.45 1.94 19.35
N GLY A 73 -10.51 1.36 18.78
CA GLY A 73 -10.67 -0.09 18.59
C GLY A 73 -10.76 -0.94 19.86
N SER A 74 -10.65 -0.37 21.06
CA SER A 74 -10.53 -1.15 22.30
C SER A 74 -11.00 -0.39 23.56
N SER A 75 -10.90 -1.03 24.72
CA SER A 75 -11.09 -0.37 26.00
C SER A 75 -10.06 -0.84 27.02
N LEU A 76 -9.57 0.10 27.82
CA LEU A 76 -8.73 -0.20 28.96
C LEU A 76 -9.58 -0.18 30.22
N THR A 77 -9.42 -1.23 31.04
CA THR A 77 -10.07 -1.30 32.35
C THR A 77 -9.02 -1.35 33.46
N SER A 78 -9.32 -0.70 34.59
CA SER A 78 -8.42 -0.67 35.74
C SER A 78 -9.20 -0.57 37.04
N SER A 79 -8.81 -1.33 38.06
CA SER A 79 -9.33 -1.16 39.43
C SER A 79 -8.34 -0.49 40.37
N LYS A 80 -7.25 0.07 39.83
CA LYS A 80 -6.23 0.73 40.64
C LYS A 80 -6.72 2.11 41.10
N PRO A 81 -6.46 2.50 42.37
CA PRO A 81 -6.69 3.87 42.84
C PRO A 81 -5.92 4.93 42.06
N SER A 82 -4.74 4.58 41.53
CA SER A 82 -3.99 5.46 40.64
C SER A 82 -3.28 4.65 39.57
N PHE A 83 -3.28 5.18 38.35
CA PHE A 83 -2.55 4.64 37.21
C PHE A 83 -2.32 5.74 36.17
N THR A 84 -1.39 5.48 35.25
CA THR A 84 -1.13 6.36 34.12
C THR A 84 -1.46 5.67 32.81
N LEU A 85 -1.73 6.46 31.79
CA LEU A 85 -1.96 5.99 30.43
C LEU A 85 -1.29 6.95 29.46
N THR A 86 -0.49 6.41 28.54
CA THR A 86 0.12 7.19 27.47
C THR A 86 -0.84 7.22 26.29
N LEU A 87 -1.27 8.42 25.90
CA LEU A 87 -2.27 8.68 24.88
C LEU A 87 -1.75 9.71 23.90
N ASN A 88 -2.14 9.55 22.65
CA ASN A 88 -1.84 10.51 21.61
C ASN A 88 -2.95 11.59 21.54
N ARG A 89 -2.77 12.61 20.71
CA ARG A 89 -3.72 13.72 20.58
C ARG A 89 -5.11 13.21 20.23
N GLY A 90 -6.11 13.59 21.03
CA GLY A 90 -7.49 13.15 20.84
C GLY A 90 -8.38 13.49 22.02
N THR A 91 -9.69 13.28 21.84
CA THR A 91 -10.68 13.36 22.91
C THR A 91 -11.09 11.95 23.30
N TYR A 92 -10.99 11.65 24.59
CA TYR A 92 -11.22 10.32 25.13
C TYR A 92 -12.38 10.36 26.11
N ASP A 93 -13.24 9.36 26.00
CA ASP A 93 -14.37 9.15 26.91
C ASP A 93 -14.11 7.94 27.80
N GLY A 94 -14.72 7.93 28.97
CA GLY A 94 -14.70 6.77 29.84
C GLY A 94 -15.82 6.78 30.87
N THR A 95 -15.82 5.73 31.70
CA THR A 95 -16.72 5.64 32.84
C THR A 95 -15.98 5.21 34.10
N LEU A 96 -16.38 5.77 35.22
CA LEU A 96 -15.93 5.39 36.55
C LEU A 96 -17.10 4.74 37.30
N ARG A 97 -16.85 3.58 37.90
CA ARG A 97 -17.70 2.97 38.93
C ARG A 97 -16.93 2.86 40.23
N VAL A 98 -17.64 2.89 41.34
CA VAL A 98 -17.05 2.77 42.67
C VAL A 98 -17.76 1.66 43.44
N TYR A 99 -16.97 0.84 44.12
CA TYR A 99 -17.40 -0.29 44.93
C TYR A 99 -17.14 0.03 46.40
N ASP A 100 -18.13 -0.19 47.24
CA ASP A 100 -17.98 -0.19 48.69
C ASP A 100 -18.74 -1.40 49.29
N ARG A 101 -18.81 -1.45 50.63
CA ARG A 101 -19.54 -2.51 51.34
C ARG A 101 -21.06 -2.54 51.07
N ASN A 102 -21.62 -1.45 50.54
CA ASN A 102 -23.04 -1.26 50.31
C ASN A 102 -23.44 -1.60 48.87
N GLY A 103 -22.48 -1.69 47.94
CA GLY A 103 -22.72 -2.11 46.56
C GLY A 103 -21.83 -1.37 45.55
N VAL A 104 -22.33 -1.27 44.32
CA VAL A 104 -21.65 -0.61 43.20
C VAL A 104 -22.42 0.64 42.81
N SER A 105 -21.71 1.74 42.55
CA SER A 105 -22.31 2.94 41.99
C SER A 105 -22.85 2.71 40.57
N GLU A 106 -23.72 3.62 40.13
CA GLU A 106 -23.98 3.84 38.71
C GLU A 106 -22.69 4.25 37.98
N LYS A 107 -22.67 4.07 36.65
CA LYS A 107 -21.57 4.54 35.80
C LYS A 107 -21.55 6.06 35.77
N TYR A 108 -20.42 6.66 36.10
CA TYR A 108 -20.19 8.09 35.99
C TYR A 108 -19.34 8.36 34.74
N PRO A 109 -19.86 9.07 33.73
CA PRO A 109 -19.09 9.38 32.52
C PRO A 109 -18.05 10.47 32.80
N PHE A 110 -16.91 10.39 32.12
CA PHE A 110 -15.92 11.46 32.07
C PHE A 110 -15.37 11.59 30.64
N THR A 111 -14.86 12.78 30.33
CA THR A 111 -14.22 13.09 29.05
C THR A 111 -12.98 13.95 29.33
N PHE A 112 -11.92 13.73 28.57
CA PHE A 112 -10.70 14.56 28.63
C PHE A 112 -10.04 14.63 27.23
N THR A 113 -9.18 15.62 27.04
CA THR A 113 -8.52 15.86 25.75
C THR A 113 -7.01 15.90 25.94
N VAL A 114 -6.31 15.14 25.09
CA VAL A 114 -4.87 15.19 24.92
C VAL A 114 -4.59 16.03 23.67
N VAL A 115 -3.70 17.02 23.78
CA VAL A 115 -3.40 17.96 22.68
C VAL A 115 -2.07 17.66 21.99
N ALA A 116 -1.19 16.90 22.63
CA ALA A 116 0.15 16.62 22.13
C ALA A 116 0.18 15.42 21.19
N ILE A 117 0.92 15.56 20.09
CA ILE A 117 1.24 14.45 19.19
C ILE A 117 2.51 13.77 19.71
N ASP A 118 2.49 12.44 19.78
CA ASP A 118 3.71 11.66 20.03
C ASP A 118 4.75 11.97 18.93
N PRO A 119 5.94 12.48 19.27
CA PRO A 119 7.00 12.76 18.30
C PRO A 119 7.33 11.58 17.40
N ALA A 120 7.18 10.34 17.88
CA ALA A 120 7.44 9.12 17.10
C ALA A 120 6.41 8.87 15.99
N LEU A 121 5.32 9.64 15.96
CA LEU A 121 4.22 9.54 14.99
C LEU A 121 4.14 10.75 14.05
N VAL A 122 4.92 11.81 14.29
CA VAL A 122 4.91 13.03 13.46
C VAL A 122 5.23 12.73 12.00
N ASP A 123 6.18 11.83 11.74
CA ASP A 123 6.48 11.40 10.37
C ASP A 123 5.28 10.73 9.69
N LEU A 124 4.44 10.00 10.44
CA LEU A 124 3.27 9.32 9.89
C LEU A 124 2.06 10.25 9.70
N ILE A 125 1.80 11.15 10.65
CA ILE A 125 0.54 11.91 10.71
C ILE A 125 0.69 13.41 10.40
N GLY A 126 1.91 13.92 10.41
CA GLY A 126 2.21 15.36 10.30
C GLY A 126 2.08 16.09 11.64
N GLU A 127 2.76 17.24 11.77
CA GLU A 127 2.75 18.05 13.00
C GLU A 127 1.34 18.54 13.38
N ASN A 128 0.47 18.70 12.39
CA ASN A 128 -0.90 19.16 12.59
C ASN A 128 -1.95 18.05 12.43
N ASP A 129 -1.54 16.79 12.17
CA ASP A 129 -2.42 15.63 11.90
C ASP A 129 -3.21 15.77 10.59
N ASP A 130 -2.56 16.35 9.60
CA ASP A 130 -3.07 16.73 8.30
C ASP A 130 -2.30 16.06 7.16
N LYS A 131 -1.38 15.13 7.47
CA LYS A 131 -0.61 14.43 6.46
C LYS A 131 -1.51 13.42 5.73
N ILE A 132 -1.53 13.56 4.41
CA ILE A 132 -2.17 12.65 3.48
C ILE A 132 -1.07 11.92 2.72
N TRP A 133 -1.14 10.59 2.68
CA TRP A 133 -0.26 9.75 1.89
C TRP A 133 -0.95 9.33 0.60
N VAL A 134 -0.21 9.35 -0.49
CA VAL A 134 -0.63 8.88 -1.81
C VAL A 134 0.42 7.92 -2.35
N TRP A 135 0.03 7.08 -3.30
CA TRP A 135 0.98 6.19 -3.98
C TRP A 135 2.17 6.96 -4.55
N ASP A 136 3.36 6.41 -4.35
CA ASP A 136 4.57 6.90 -5.00
C ASP A 136 4.58 6.51 -6.48
N ARG A 137 3.98 7.38 -7.31
CA ARG A 137 3.90 7.18 -8.76
C ARG A 137 5.25 7.35 -9.47
N PHE A 138 6.17 8.10 -8.88
CA PHE A 138 7.42 8.46 -9.54
C PHE A 138 8.60 7.63 -9.06
N GLY A 139 8.41 6.81 -8.03
CA GLY A 139 9.37 5.86 -7.53
C GLY A 139 10.57 6.56 -6.90
N ALA A 140 10.55 6.76 -5.59
CA ALA A 140 11.74 6.48 -4.81
C ALA A 140 12.10 5.02 -5.11
N LYS A 141 13.07 4.83 -6.02
CA LYS A 141 13.60 3.49 -6.35
C LYS A 141 13.92 2.79 -5.03
N VAL A 142 13.22 1.70 -4.76
CA VAL A 142 13.47 0.84 -3.60
C VAL A 142 14.93 0.38 -3.70
N THR A 143 15.81 1.04 -2.96
CA THR A 143 17.24 0.74 -2.94
C THR A 143 17.45 -0.61 -2.28
N GLY A 144 17.55 -1.64 -3.12
CA GLY A 144 18.22 -2.88 -2.77
C GLY A 144 17.72 -4.13 -3.49
N GLY A 145 16.78 -4.09 -4.43
CA GLY A 145 16.53 -5.27 -5.27
C GLY A 145 17.40 -5.19 -6.51
N ASN A 146 18.49 -5.98 -6.58
CA ASN A 146 19.13 -6.24 -7.87
C ASN A 146 18.08 -6.94 -8.73
N ASN A 147 17.63 -6.23 -9.75
CA ASN A 147 17.13 -6.79 -10.98
C ASN A 147 17.18 -5.65 -11.98
N ASP A 148 17.75 -5.95 -13.14
CA ASP A 148 18.29 -4.99 -14.08
C ASP A 148 17.21 -4.28 -14.93
N GLN A 149 16.09 -3.92 -14.29
CA GLN A 149 14.95 -3.27 -14.90
C GLN A 149 14.59 -2.04 -14.06
N GLY A 150 15.12 -0.89 -14.46
CA GLY A 150 14.87 0.42 -13.86
C GLY A 150 13.45 0.95 -14.11
N GLY A 151 12.42 0.20 -13.69
CA GLY A 151 11.03 0.67 -13.70
C GLY A 151 10.64 1.37 -12.39
N ASN A 152 9.69 2.31 -12.47
CA ASN A 152 9.00 2.88 -11.30
C ASN A 152 8.23 1.77 -10.58
N ARG A 153 8.66 1.43 -9.35
CA ARG A 153 8.11 0.32 -8.54
C ARG A 153 7.04 0.87 -7.61
N ILE A 154 5.78 0.47 -7.79
CA ILE A 154 4.64 0.97 -6.99
C ILE A 154 4.12 -0.11 -6.03
N PHE A 155 3.86 -1.31 -6.55
CA PHE A 155 3.30 -2.47 -5.84
C PHE A 155 3.94 -3.75 -6.41
N GLY A 156 4.28 -4.72 -5.55
CA GLY A 156 4.88 -5.97 -6.02
C GLY A 156 4.82 -7.13 -5.04
N TYR A 157 4.78 -8.34 -5.61
CA TYR A 157 4.82 -9.62 -4.91
C TYR A 157 6.26 -10.13 -4.93
N VAL A 158 6.85 -10.35 -3.76
CA VAL A 158 8.28 -10.71 -3.64
C VAL A 158 8.42 -12.11 -3.06
N TRP A 159 9.28 -12.93 -3.68
CA TRP A 159 9.70 -14.25 -3.20
C TRP A 159 11.18 -14.24 -2.80
N GLY A 160 11.50 -14.69 -1.59
CA GLY A 160 12.86 -14.81 -1.04
C GLY A 160 13.16 -13.83 0.11
N GLU A 161 14.44 -13.73 0.48
CA GLU A 161 14.90 -12.69 1.41
C GLU A 161 14.59 -11.29 0.83
N PRO A 162 14.37 -10.25 1.67
CA PRO A 162 14.33 -8.88 1.17
C PRO A 162 15.60 -8.70 0.33
N TRP A 163 15.45 -8.14 -0.89
CA TRP A 163 16.55 -7.85 -1.84
C TRP A 163 16.93 -8.94 -2.88
N GLN A 164 16.12 -9.97 -3.15
CA GLN A 164 16.41 -10.98 -4.21
C GLN A 164 15.45 -11.00 -5.43
N ASP A 165 16.05 -11.42 -6.56
CA ASP A 165 15.66 -11.33 -7.99
C ASP A 165 14.28 -11.86 -8.46
N ASN A 166 13.39 -12.38 -7.60
CA ASN A 166 12.12 -13.00 -8.01
C ASN A 166 10.90 -12.23 -7.50
N CYS A 167 10.71 -11.02 -8.01
CA CYS A 167 9.56 -10.18 -7.70
C CYS A 167 8.78 -9.80 -8.96
N TRP A 168 7.45 -9.93 -8.92
CA TRP A 168 6.57 -9.35 -9.94
C TRP A 168 6.13 -7.97 -9.45
N TYR A 169 6.60 -6.92 -10.12
CA TYR A 169 6.08 -5.57 -9.94
C TYR A 169 5.05 -5.31 -11.03
N LEU A 170 3.95 -4.68 -10.67
CA LEU A 170 3.04 -4.07 -11.64
C LEU A 170 3.56 -2.65 -11.93
N GLY A 171 3.78 -2.34 -13.20
CA GLY A 171 4.29 -1.04 -13.61
C GLY A 171 3.27 0.07 -13.36
N ILE A 172 3.76 1.32 -13.30
CA ILE A 172 2.85 2.49 -13.22
C ILE A 172 1.80 2.49 -14.33
N ASP A 173 2.14 2.01 -15.53
CA ASP A 173 1.23 1.98 -16.66
C ASP A 173 0.16 0.87 -16.53
N ASP A 174 0.47 -0.23 -15.83
CA ASP A 174 -0.50 -1.29 -15.54
C ASP A 174 -1.55 -0.83 -14.50
N PHE A 175 -1.20 0.17 -13.69
CA PHE A 175 -2.04 0.75 -12.64
C PHE A 175 -2.58 2.14 -12.95
N ALA A 176 -2.07 2.88 -13.94
CA ALA A 176 -2.51 4.23 -14.29
C ALA A 176 -3.97 4.25 -14.79
N ASP A 177 -4.42 3.15 -15.39
CA ASP A 177 -5.81 2.95 -15.80
C ASP A 177 -6.71 2.45 -14.65
N MET A 178 -6.12 2.06 -13.51
CA MET A 178 -6.85 1.66 -12.30
C MET A 178 -7.12 2.90 -11.44
N GLN A 179 -8.40 3.18 -11.18
CA GLN A 179 -8.91 4.30 -10.35
C GLN A 179 -8.56 4.18 -8.85
N ASN A 180 -7.53 3.43 -8.50
CA ASN A 180 -7.11 3.16 -7.13
C ASN A 180 -5.70 3.75 -6.85
N MET A 181 -5.06 4.36 -7.85
CA MET A 181 -3.75 5.02 -7.70
C MET A 181 -3.87 6.47 -7.19
N ASP A 182 -5.07 7.02 -7.19
CA ASP A 182 -5.45 8.29 -6.56
C ASP A 182 -5.93 8.12 -5.12
N ASP A 183 -5.85 6.90 -4.56
CA ASP A 183 -6.15 6.64 -3.16
C ASP A 183 -5.36 7.55 -2.21
N GLU A 184 -6.08 8.06 -1.21
CA GLU A 184 -5.51 8.92 -0.17
C GLU A 184 -5.66 8.27 1.20
N LEU A 185 -4.54 8.10 1.90
CA LEU A 185 -4.49 7.54 3.24
C LEU A 185 -4.25 8.67 4.25
N SER A 186 -5.09 8.75 5.27
CA SER A 186 -4.90 9.67 6.40
C SER A 186 -4.87 8.89 7.72
N PHE A 187 -3.81 9.09 8.48
CA PHE A 187 -3.63 8.54 9.82
C PHE A 187 -3.84 9.65 10.83
N HIS A 188 -4.83 9.50 11.72
CA HIS A 188 -5.11 10.53 12.72
C HIS A 188 -4.59 10.16 14.11
N ALA A 189 -4.08 11.15 14.85
CA ALA A 189 -3.51 10.99 16.18
C ALA A 189 -4.47 10.34 17.19
N ASN A 190 -5.78 10.52 16.98
CA ASN A 190 -6.83 9.88 17.77
C ASN A 190 -7.00 8.38 17.45
N GLY A 191 -6.17 7.80 16.58
CA GLY A 191 -6.20 6.41 16.14
C GLY A 191 -7.18 6.10 15.00
N SER A 192 -7.95 7.06 14.49
CA SER A 192 -8.80 6.82 13.32
C SER A 192 -7.97 6.77 12.04
N PHE A 193 -8.34 5.86 11.14
CA PHE A 193 -7.77 5.73 9.80
C PHE A 193 -8.82 6.10 8.76
N VAL A 194 -8.41 6.83 7.72
CA VAL A 194 -9.26 7.14 6.57
C VAL A 194 -8.54 6.70 5.31
N LEU A 195 -9.21 5.86 4.52
CA LEU A 195 -8.83 5.52 3.16
C LEU A 195 -9.90 6.09 2.22
N GLU A 196 -9.52 7.09 1.43
CA GLU A 196 -10.36 7.63 0.35
C GLU A 196 -10.01 6.89 -0.95
N ALA A 197 -10.65 5.73 -1.17
CA ALA A 197 -10.42 4.89 -2.34
C ALA A 197 -11.42 5.13 -3.51
N HIS A 198 -12.06 6.30 -3.55
CA HIS A 198 -12.97 6.70 -4.64
C HIS A 198 -14.06 5.67 -5.05
N ASN A 199 -14.51 4.86 -4.09
CA ASN A 199 -15.50 3.77 -4.17
C ASN A 199 -15.02 2.43 -4.75
N THR A 200 -13.76 2.30 -5.17
CA THR A 200 -13.23 1.03 -5.70
C THR A 200 -11.88 0.69 -5.10
N VAL A 201 -11.60 -0.60 -4.94
CA VAL A 201 -10.28 -1.08 -4.52
C VAL A 201 -9.87 -2.25 -5.38
N TRP A 202 -8.56 -2.44 -5.53
CA TRP A 202 -8.00 -3.62 -6.17
C TRP A 202 -7.82 -4.74 -5.14
N VAL A 203 -8.14 -5.94 -5.56
CA VAL A 203 -7.94 -7.18 -4.81
C VAL A 203 -6.94 -8.02 -5.58
N ASP A 204 -5.93 -8.52 -4.89
CA ASP A 204 -4.95 -9.45 -5.46
C ASP A 204 -5.19 -10.87 -4.95
N GLY A 205 -5.40 -11.82 -5.86
CA GLY A 205 -5.22 -13.27 -5.69
C GLY A 205 -6.05 -14.01 -4.64
N GLY A 206 -6.74 -13.32 -3.73
CA GLY A 206 -7.23 -13.90 -2.47
C GLY A 206 -8.73 -13.79 -2.24
N GLY A 207 -9.46 -13.18 -3.16
CA GLY A 207 -10.90 -12.97 -3.09
C GLY A 207 -11.36 -12.04 -1.96
N PHE A 208 -12.06 -10.97 -2.32
CA PHE A 208 -12.57 -9.99 -1.36
C PHE A 208 -13.86 -9.37 -1.92
N GLY A 209 -14.91 -9.32 -1.10
CA GLY A 209 -16.25 -9.01 -1.57
C GLY A 209 -16.75 -10.05 -2.58
N ASP A 210 -17.18 -9.61 -3.76
CA ASP A 210 -17.73 -10.44 -4.83
C ASP A 210 -16.67 -10.95 -5.84
N VAL A 211 -15.38 -10.70 -5.59
CA VAL A 211 -14.29 -11.11 -6.48
C VAL A 211 -13.69 -12.43 -5.99
N GLU A 212 -13.59 -13.45 -6.86
CA GLU A 212 -13.01 -14.78 -6.54
C GLU A 212 -11.51 -14.90 -6.89
N GLY A 213 -10.91 -13.86 -7.49
CA GLY A 213 -9.49 -13.80 -7.87
C GLY A 213 -8.93 -12.38 -7.78
N SER A 214 -8.02 -11.99 -8.68
CA SER A 214 -7.58 -10.59 -8.78
C SER A 214 -8.60 -9.76 -9.56
N GLY A 215 -8.87 -8.53 -9.11
CA GLY A 215 -9.82 -7.64 -9.78
C GLY A 215 -10.21 -6.41 -8.98
N VAL A 216 -11.02 -5.56 -9.58
CA VAL A 216 -11.59 -4.37 -8.93
C VAL A 216 -12.92 -4.73 -8.28
N THR A 217 -13.14 -4.28 -7.05
CA THR A 217 -14.44 -4.37 -6.37
C THR A 217 -14.84 -3.03 -5.79
N THR A 218 -16.14 -2.85 -5.58
CA THR A 218 -16.66 -1.69 -4.86
C THR A 218 -16.32 -1.84 -3.39
N TRP A 219 -15.81 -0.76 -2.78
CA TRP A 219 -15.57 -0.71 -1.35
C TRP A 219 -16.14 0.57 -0.76
N THR A 220 -16.73 0.43 0.42
CA THR A 220 -17.27 1.55 1.20
C THR A 220 -16.68 1.48 2.59
N PRO A 221 -16.04 2.55 3.08
CA PRO A 221 -15.52 2.59 4.45
C PRO A 221 -16.66 2.39 5.46
N ALA A 222 -16.39 1.59 6.49
CA ALA A 222 -17.27 1.38 7.62
C ALA A 222 -17.32 2.62 8.55
N GLY A 223 -16.31 3.48 8.48
CA GLY A 223 -16.13 4.63 9.38
C GLY A 223 -15.67 4.22 10.78
N THR A 224 -15.22 2.97 10.92
CA THR A 224 -14.74 2.37 12.18
C THR A 224 -13.28 1.94 12.10
N GLU A 225 -12.63 2.22 10.97
CA GLU A 225 -11.26 1.86 10.70
C GLU A 225 -10.32 2.60 11.66
N THR A 226 -9.42 1.83 12.28
CA THR A 226 -8.42 2.37 13.21
C THR A 226 -7.04 1.84 12.86
N TRP A 227 -6.02 2.51 13.40
CA TRP A 227 -4.64 2.09 13.26
C TRP A 227 -3.89 2.18 14.58
N THR A 228 -2.86 1.34 14.72
CA THR A 228 -1.90 1.42 15.82
C THR A 228 -0.49 1.10 15.32
N VAL A 229 0.52 1.65 15.99
CA VAL A 229 1.92 1.32 15.74
C VAL A 229 2.52 0.69 16.99
N PHE A 230 3.21 -0.43 16.83
CA PHE A 230 3.87 -1.13 17.92
C PHE A 230 5.19 -1.76 17.47
N GLU A 231 6.03 -2.12 18.45
CA GLU A 231 7.25 -2.89 18.22
C GLU A 231 7.02 -4.36 18.58
N ASP A 232 7.50 -5.27 17.72
CA ASP A 232 7.51 -6.71 17.96
C ASP A 232 8.83 -7.28 17.41
N ASN A 233 9.56 -8.04 18.24
CA ASN A 233 10.86 -8.63 17.90
C ASN A 233 11.89 -7.65 17.27
N GLY A 234 11.89 -6.39 17.71
CA GLY A 234 12.82 -5.37 17.21
C GLY A 234 12.45 -4.77 15.86
N LYS A 235 11.29 -5.12 15.31
CA LYS A 235 10.69 -4.51 14.12
C LYS A 235 9.48 -3.67 14.51
N ARG A 236 9.17 -2.66 13.71
CA ARG A 236 8.03 -1.77 13.90
C ARG A 236 6.90 -2.20 12.96
N TYR A 237 5.68 -2.26 13.48
CA TYR A 237 4.49 -2.66 12.72
C TYR A 237 3.41 -1.59 12.80
N LEU A 238 2.69 -1.42 11.70
CA LEU A 238 1.43 -0.69 11.60
C LEU A 238 0.31 -1.72 11.50
N GLN A 239 -0.64 -1.71 12.44
CA GLN A 239 -1.80 -2.58 12.40
C GLN A 239 -3.06 -1.79 12.12
N PHE A 240 -3.86 -2.30 11.20
CA PHE A 240 -5.20 -1.83 10.92
C PHE A 240 -6.23 -2.67 11.68
N ASP A 241 -7.35 -2.06 12.05
CA ASP A 241 -8.51 -2.75 12.59
C ASP A 241 -9.80 -2.09 12.02
N GLY A 242 -10.96 -2.68 12.29
CA GLY A 242 -12.26 -2.09 11.92
C GLY A 242 -12.60 -2.08 10.42
N GLY A 243 -11.91 -2.90 9.63
CA GLY A 243 -12.03 -3.02 8.17
C GLY A 243 -10.87 -2.40 7.39
N GLY A 244 -9.85 -1.87 8.06
CA GLY A 244 -8.77 -1.10 7.43
C GLY A 244 -7.71 -1.95 6.69
N PHE A 245 -7.13 -1.34 5.65
CA PHE A 245 -6.02 -1.80 4.82
C PHE A 245 -5.43 -0.57 4.07
N PRO A 246 -4.19 -0.64 3.53
CA PRO A 246 -3.49 0.55 3.06
C PRO A 246 -3.85 1.03 1.63
N SER A 247 -4.72 0.36 0.87
CA SER A 247 -5.31 0.79 -0.43
C SER A 247 -5.66 -0.43 -1.27
N ILE A 248 -4.72 -1.36 -1.41
CA ILE A 248 -4.89 -2.62 -2.14
C ILE A 248 -5.07 -3.76 -1.15
N VAL A 249 -6.01 -4.65 -1.43
CA VAL A 249 -6.25 -5.87 -0.66
C VAL A 249 -5.36 -6.98 -1.21
N ALA A 250 -4.19 -7.17 -0.61
CA ALA A 250 -3.21 -8.19 -1.03
C ALA A 250 -3.69 -9.63 -0.81
N SER A 251 -4.57 -9.85 0.18
CA SER A 251 -5.32 -11.08 0.39
C SER A 251 -6.51 -10.79 1.30
N ALA A 252 -7.46 -11.71 1.45
CA ALA A 252 -8.57 -11.55 2.39
C ALA A 252 -8.07 -11.31 3.84
N GLU A 253 -6.96 -11.95 4.20
CA GLU A 253 -6.30 -11.83 5.50
C GLU A 253 -5.53 -10.52 5.66
N ALA A 254 -5.26 -9.77 4.59
CA ALA A 254 -4.57 -8.49 4.63
C ALA A 254 -5.46 -7.36 5.23
N VAL A 255 -6.77 -7.60 5.34
CA VAL A 255 -7.73 -6.69 5.99
C VAL A 255 -7.68 -6.88 7.50
N ASN A 256 -7.56 -5.79 8.26
CA ASN A 256 -7.26 -5.80 9.69
C ASN A 256 -5.91 -6.45 10.05
N ALA A 257 -4.99 -6.51 9.08
CA ALA A 257 -3.69 -7.10 9.30
C ALA A 257 -2.70 -6.10 9.90
N ARG A 258 -1.57 -6.65 10.33
CA ARG A 258 -0.35 -5.88 10.61
C ARG A 258 0.57 -5.88 9.39
N TYR A 259 1.21 -4.74 9.18
CA TYR A 259 2.16 -4.47 8.12
C TYR A 259 3.47 -4.03 8.77
N GLU A 260 4.59 -4.59 8.35
CA GLU A 260 5.90 -4.12 8.81
C GLU A 260 6.16 -2.73 8.23
N ILE A 261 6.59 -1.80 9.07
CA ILE A 261 7.05 -0.48 8.64
C ILE A 261 8.51 -0.63 8.23
N ALA A 262 8.75 -0.87 6.95
CA ALA A 262 10.10 -1.03 6.39
C ALA A 262 10.83 0.32 6.29
N GLU A 263 10.09 1.41 6.05
CA GLU A 263 10.61 2.78 6.15
C GLU A 263 9.51 3.75 6.57
N LEU A 264 9.85 4.67 7.46
CA LEU A 264 9.03 5.82 7.82
C LEU A 264 9.93 7.03 7.98
N SER A 265 9.70 8.03 7.13
CA SER A 265 10.35 9.34 7.19
C SER A 265 9.32 10.42 6.88
N ALA A 266 9.75 11.69 6.89
CA ALA A 266 8.87 12.80 6.53
C ALA A 266 8.20 12.63 5.15
N ASN A 267 8.90 11.98 4.21
CA ASN A 267 8.53 11.90 2.79
C ASN A 267 8.34 10.47 2.26
N CYS A 268 8.53 9.43 3.07
CA CYS A 268 8.38 8.04 2.65
C CYS A 268 7.65 7.23 3.73
N LEU A 269 6.62 6.50 3.31
CA LEU A 269 6.00 5.45 4.07
C LEU A 269 6.05 4.17 3.23
N ARG A 270 6.83 3.20 3.70
CA ARG A 270 6.95 1.89 3.07
C ARG A 270 6.46 0.81 4.02
N LEU A 271 5.47 0.06 3.55
CA LEU A 271 4.82 -1.02 4.30
C LEU A 271 5.05 -2.36 3.62
N CYS A 272 5.29 -3.41 4.40
CA CYS A 272 5.35 -4.79 3.92
C CYS A 272 4.28 -5.65 4.59
N TYR A 273 3.45 -6.30 3.79
CA TYR A 273 2.53 -7.35 4.22
C TYR A 273 3.19 -8.72 3.99
N TRP A 274 3.54 -9.42 5.08
CA TRP A 274 4.18 -10.73 4.99
C TRP A 274 3.14 -11.84 4.99
N VAL A 275 3.14 -12.65 3.94
CA VAL A 275 2.34 -13.89 3.82
C VAL A 275 3.11 -15.07 4.42
N SER A 276 4.45 -15.08 4.24
CA SER A 276 5.37 -16.03 4.87
C SER A 276 6.72 -15.35 5.14
N GLU A 277 7.72 -16.06 5.66
CA GLU A 277 9.07 -15.48 5.88
C GLU A 277 9.79 -15.08 4.58
N GLU A 278 9.40 -15.70 3.46
CA GLU A 278 9.99 -15.48 2.14
C GLU A 278 9.00 -14.83 1.16
N GLU A 279 7.81 -14.42 1.62
CA GLU A 279 6.74 -13.98 0.72
C GLU A 279 6.06 -12.74 1.29
N TYR A 280 6.15 -11.63 0.56
CA TYR A 280 5.54 -10.38 0.99
C TYR A 280 5.08 -9.50 -0.16
N THR A 281 4.15 -8.61 0.17
CA THR A 281 3.66 -7.53 -0.68
C THR A 281 4.13 -6.20 -0.14
N GLU A 282 4.72 -5.36 -1.01
CA GLU A 282 5.21 -4.03 -0.63
C GLU A 282 4.27 -2.90 -1.11
N PHE A 283 4.13 -1.87 -0.27
CA PHE A 283 3.34 -0.68 -0.54
C PHE A 283 4.19 0.56 -0.29
N ASN A 284 4.27 1.45 -1.28
CA ASN A 284 5.11 2.64 -1.24
C ASN A 284 4.27 3.91 -1.38
N PHE A 285 4.36 4.79 -0.38
CA PHE A 285 3.62 6.04 -0.34
C PHE A 285 4.52 7.24 -0.08
N ILE A 286 4.12 8.38 -0.65
CA ILE A 286 4.70 9.70 -0.44
C ILE A 286 3.62 10.69 0.05
N PRO A 287 3.99 11.81 0.70
CA PRO A 287 3.02 12.82 1.06
C PRO A 287 2.37 13.44 -0.17
N LYS A 288 1.06 13.69 -0.11
CA LYS A 288 0.34 14.37 -1.19
C LYS A 288 0.95 15.74 -1.49
N GLY A 289 1.28 15.97 -2.75
CA GLY A 289 1.93 17.21 -3.21
C GLY A 289 3.45 17.23 -3.01
N TYR A 290 4.05 16.16 -2.49
CA TYR A 290 5.49 15.95 -2.56
C TYR A 290 5.86 15.48 -3.97
N GLU A 291 6.79 16.19 -4.59
CA GLU A 291 7.48 15.73 -5.80
C GLU A 291 8.87 15.28 -5.35
N PRO A 292 9.23 13.99 -5.50
CA PRO A 292 10.58 13.54 -5.20
C PRO A 292 11.59 14.39 -5.99
N GLU A 293 12.66 14.84 -5.34
CA GLU A 293 13.82 15.31 -6.11
C GLU A 293 14.21 14.18 -7.06
N GLU A 294 14.35 14.46 -8.36
CA GLU A 294 14.86 13.49 -9.33
C GLU A 294 16.14 12.88 -8.74
N GLN A 295 16.03 11.67 -8.22
CA GLN A 295 17.21 10.93 -7.82
C GLN A 295 18.01 10.75 -9.11
N PRO A 296 19.32 11.08 -9.13
CA PRO A 296 20.13 10.72 -10.27
C PRO A 296 19.93 9.23 -10.47
N ASP A 297 19.54 8.83 -11.67
CA ASP A 297 19.31 7.43 -11.98
C ASP A 297 20.48 6.62 -11.40
N PRO A 298 20.25 5.67 -10.45
CA PRO A 298 21.25 4.64 -10.19
C PRO A 298 21.66 4.13 -11.56
N GLU A 299 22.98 4.12 -11.81
CA GLU A 299 23.56 3.73 -13.09
C GLU A 299 22.78 2.52 -13.60
N GLU A 300 22.03 2.75 -14.69
CA GLU A 300 21.31 1.69 -15.38
C GLU A 300 22.30 0.53 -15.54
N PRO A 301 21.92 -0.71 -15.20
CA PRO A 301 22.75 -1.86 -15.51
C PRO A 301 23.02 -1.76 -17.00
N GLU A 302 24.29 -1.59 -17.37
CA GLU A 302 24.75 -1.07 -18.67
C GLU A 302 23.72 -1.35 -19.78
N ASN A 303 22.76 -0.43 -19.94
CA ASN A 303 21.96 -0.34 -21.14
C ASN A 303 23.03 -0.16 -22.20
N PRO A 304 23.19 -1.07 -23.18
CA PRO A 304 24.31 -1.02 -24.11
C PRO A 304 24.41 0.41 -24.62
N GLU A 305 25.47 1.11 -24.18
CA GLU A 305 25.58 2.57 -24.05
C GLU A 305 24.57 3.33 -24.93
N GLU A 306 23.66 4.15 -24.36
CA GLU A 306 22.65 4.88 -25.16
C GLU A 306 23.32 5.45 -26.42
N ILE A 307 23.06 4.82 -27.56
CA ILE A 307 23.86 5.08 -28.76
C ILE A 307 23.65 6.53 -29.13
N LYS A 308 24.67 7.38 -28.98
CA LYS A 308 24.55 8.78 -29.38
C LYS A 308 24.40 8.85 -30.88
N LEU A 309 23.22 9.28 -31.32
CA LEU A 309 22.91 9.42 -32.74
C LEU A 309 23.20 10.84 -33.20
N SER A 310 23.98 10.94 -34.26
CA SER A 310 24.01 12.12 -35.13
C SER A 310 22.91 11.96 -36.18
N PRO A 311 21.78 12.69 -36.10
CA PRO A 311 20.68 12.54 -37.04
C PRO A 311 21.12 12.87 -38.47
N LEU A 312 20.61 12.13 -39.44
CA LEU A 312 20.80 12.46 -40.84
C LEU A 312 19.87 13.62 -41.26
N ASP A 313 20.32 14.43 -42.20
CA ASP A 313 19.50 15.46 -42.82
C ASP A 313 18.33 14.82 -43.60
N ALA A 314 17.20 15.54 -43.64
CA ALA A 314 15.96 15.05 -44.25
C ALA A 314 16.08 14.78 -45.76
N ASP A 315 17.07 15.38 -46.43
CA ASP A 315 17.39 15.19 -47.85
C ASP A 315 18.50 14.16 -48.09
N SER A 316 18.98 13.47 -47.05
CA SER A 316 19.97 12.40 -47.20
C SER A 316 19.42 11.23 -48.04
N PRO A 317 20.26 10.58 -48.86
CA PRO A 317 19.86 9.42 -49.65
C PRO A 317 19.23 8.30 -48.80
N GLU A 318 19.75 8.05 -47.60
CA GLU A 318 19.24 7.05 -46.67
C GLU A 318 17.84 7.40 -46.14
N VAL A 319 17.57 8.67 -45.79
CA VAL A 319 16.22 9.12 -45.41
C VAL A 319 15.24 9.02 -46.58
N ALA A 320 15.71 9.29 -47.81
CA ALA A 320 14.90 9.14 -49.02
C ALA A 320 14.55 7.67 -49.33
N LEU A 321 15.37 6.71 -48.89
CA LEU A 321 15.05 5.28 -49.00
C LEU A 321 13.94 4.85 -48.02
N LEU A 322 13.89 5.48 -46.84
CA LEU A 322 12.94 5.13 -45.77
C LEU A 322 11.56 5.78 -45.95
N THR A 323 11.52 7.03 -46.41
CA THR A 323 10.32 7.86 -46.43
C THR A 323 9.49 7.74 -47.70
N GLY A 324 8.22 8.18 -47.64
CA GLY A 324 7.35 8.29 -48.82
C GLY A 324 6.83 6.96 -49.38
N LYS A 325 7.00 5.87 -48.63
CA LYS A 325 6.50 4.54 -48.96
C LYS A 325 5.99 3.84 -47.72
N THR A 326 5.16 2.83 -47.94
CA THR A 326 4.65 1.98 -46.87
C THR A 326 5.52 0.75 -46.74
N TRP A 327 5.81 0.39 -45.52
CA TRP A 327 6.57 -0.80 -45.15
C TRP A 327 5.62 -1.83 -44.55
N LYS A 328 5.78 -3.09 -44.94
CA LYS A 328 5.08 -4.22 -44.34
C LYS A 328 6.09 -5.17 -43.73
N LEU A 329 5.65 -5.99 -42.80
CA LEU A 329 6.49 -7.05 -42.27
C LEU A 329 6.81 -8.07 -43.38
N GLY A 330 8.07 -8.44 -43.51
CA GLY A 330 8.50 -9.53 -44.37
C GLY A 330 7.98 -10.87 -43.82
N PRO A 331 8.03 -11.97 -44.59
CA PRO A 331 7.40 -13.24 -44.22
C PRO A 331 7.98 -13.92 -42.96
N ARG A 332 9.08 -13.38 -42.41
CA ARG A 332 9.83 -13.94 -41.29
C ARG A 332 10.38 -12.85 -40.38
N TYR A 333 10.41 -13.12 -39.08
CA TYR A 333 11.00 -12.28 -38.01
C TYR A 333 11.54 -13.17 -36.89
N GLY A 334 12.34 -12.65 -35.95
CA GLY A 334 12.67 -13.40 -34.74
C GLY A 334 14.11 -13.25 -34.26
N TYR A 335 14.54 -14.19 -33.43
CA TYR A 335 15.85 -14.19 -32.79
C TYR A 335 16.90 -14.80 -33.73
N ASN A 336 17.96 -14.07 -34.01
CA ASN A 336 19.07 -14.52 -34.82
C ASN A 336 20.14 -15.17 -33.94
N TYR A 337 19.87 -16.39 -33.46
CA TYR A 337 20.90 -17.34 -32.98
C TYR A 337 21.50 -18.18 -34.13
N GLY A 338 20.97 -18.00 -35.34
CA GLY A 338 21.32 -18.62 -36.62
C GLY A 338 20.17 -18.39 -37.61
N GLU A 339 20.38 -18.48 -38.92
CA GLU A 339 19.33 -18.23 -39.94
C GLU A 339 18.11 -19.19 -39.86
N ASP A 340 18.17 -20.21 -38.99
CA ASP A 340 17.15 -21.25 -38.80
C ASP A 340 16.07 -20.91 -37.74
N ASP A 341 16.24 -19.84 -36.95
CA ASP A 341 15.35 -19.49 -35.81
C ASP A 341 14.42 -18.29 -36.09
N LEU A 342 14.03 -18.09 -37.35
CA LEU A 342 13.02 -17.09 -37.71
C LEU A 342 11.60 -17.68 -37.70
N TYR A 343 10.70 -17.03 -36.99
CA TYR A 343 9.26 -17.33 -36.92
C TYR A 343 8.52 -16.81 -38.16
N GLU A 344 7.46 -17.52 -38.54
CA GLU A 344 6.49 -17.02 -39.53
C GLU A 344 5.66 -15.90 -38.91
N VAL A 345 5.42 -14.85 -39.69
CA VAL A 345 4.55 -13.74 -39.28
C VAL A 345 3.15 -14.25 -38.98
N PRO A 346 2.55 -13.90 -37.82
CA PRO A 346 1.15 -14.20 -37.55
C PRO A 346 0.24 -13.67 -38.65
N GLU A 347 -0.75 -14.46 -39.08
CA GLU A 347 -1.65 -14.11 -40.20
C GLU A 347 -2.30 -12.73 -40.00
N ASP A 348 -2.64 -12.38 -38.76
CA ASP A 348 -3.26 -11.11 -38.39
C ASP A 348 -2.34 -9.88 -38.50
N CYS A 349 -1.02 -10.08 -38.66
CA CYS A 349 -0.02 -9.02 -38.82
C CYS A 349 0.48 -8.86 -40.26
N VAL A 350 0.05 -9.72 -41.19
CA VAL A 350 0.52 -9.69 -42.59
C VAL A 350 0.13 -8.40 -43.32
N ASP A 351 -0.97 -7.79 -42.88
CA ASP A 351 -1.47 -6.53 -43.46
C ASP A 351 -1.04 -5.27 -42.71
N ASP A 352 -0.28 -5.42 -41.62
CA ASP A 352 0.23 -4.31 -40.84
C ASP A 352 1.20 -3.46 -41.68
N LYS A 353 1.04 -2.14 -41.57
CA LYS A 353 1.72 -1.16 -42.39
C LYS A 353 2.36 -0.09 -41.52
N LEU A 354 3.61 0.22 -41.85
CA LEU A 354 4.39 1.28 -41.25
C LEU A 354 4.72 2.34 -42.30
N LEU A 355 4.44 3.60 -42.00
CA LEU A 355 4.80 4.73 -42.87
C LEU A 355 5.73 5.67 -42.11
N PHE A 356 6.91 5.91 -42.68
CA PHE A 356 7.84 6.94 -42.21
C PHE A 356 7.61 8.23 -43.01
N MET A 357 7.21 9.29 -42.32
CA MET A 357 6.99 10.60 -42.94
C MET A 357 8.24 11.48 -42.80
N ALA A 358 8.54 12.29 -43.81
CA ALA A 358 9.75 13.13 -43.88
C ALA A 358 9.87 14.22 -42.79
N ASN A 359 8.80 14.47 -42.04
CA ASN A 359 8.76 15.36 -40.87
C ASN A 359 9.09 14.63 -39.55
N ASN A 360 9.72 13.45 -39.62
CA ASN A 360 10.11 12.60 -38.49
C ASN A 360 8.93 12.04 -37.68
N THR A 361 7.71 12.06 -38.23
CA THR A 361 6.57 11.35 -37.67
C THR A 361 6.38 10.02 -38.38
N MET A 362 5.71 9.09 -37.72
CA MET A 362 5.33 7.80 -38.32
C MET A 362 3.86 7.51 -38.11
N SER A 363 3.31 6.62 -38.93
CA SER A 363 2.00 6.02 -38.67
C SER A 363 2.11 4.52 -38.75
N PHE A 364 1.46 3.85 -37.81
CA PHE A 364 1.31 2.41 -37.79
C PHE A 364 -0.17 2.08 -38.00
N ASP A 365 -0.45 1.34 -39.07
CA ASP A 365 -1.78 0.90 -39.48
C ASP A 365 -1.84 -0.62 -39.33
N THR A 366 -2.48 -1.07 -38.25
CA THR A 366 -2.73 -2.49 -37.94
C THR A 366 -3.96 -3.04 -38.66
N GLY A 367 -4.47 -2.34 -39.69
CA GLY A 367 -5.70 -2.71 -40.38
C GLY A 367 -6.92 -2.74 -39.45
N ALA A 368 -7.71 -3.81 -39.53
CA ALA A 368 -8.96 -3.97 -38.77
C ALA A 368 -8.77 -4.58 -37.37
N SER A 369 -7.57 -5.07 -37.03
CA SER A 369 -7.33 -5.81 -35.78
C SER A 369 -7.10 -4.87 -34.59
N ASN A 370 -6.58 -3.66 -34.81
CA ASN A 370 -6.03 -2.78 -33.76
C ASN A 370 -5.04 -3.50 -32.84
N GLN A 371 -4.41 -4.58 -33.33
CA GLN A 371 -3.52 -5.42 -32.55
C GLN A 371 -2.10 -5.33 -33.10
N ALA A 372 -1.13 -5.16 -32.20
CA ALA A 372 0.28 -5.31 -32.48
C ALA A 372 0.75 -6.65 -31.90
N TYR A 373 1.59 -7.37 -32.64
CA TYR A 373 2.17 -8.60 -32.14
C TYR A 373 3.41 -8.32 -31.29
N THR A 374 3.47 -8.98 -30.14
CA THR A 374 4.57 -8.99 -29.18
C THR A 374 4.97 -10.44 -28.91
N ASP A 375 6.14 -10.67 -28.30
CA ASP A 375 6.56 -12.03 -27.97
C ASP A 375 5.59 -12.76 -26.99
N ASP A 376 4.77 -12.02 -26.25
CA ASP A 376 3.72 -12.55 -25.34
C ASP A 376 2.33 -12.65 -26.01
N GLY A 377 2.25 -12.41 -27.32
CA GLY A 377 1.03 -12.44 -28.11
C GLY A 377 0.56 -11.06 -28.55
N PHE A 378 -0.74 -10.95 -28.87
CA PHE A 378 -1.33 -9.73 -29.40
C PHE A 378 -1.67 -8.73 -28.29
N THR A 379 -1.24 -7.48 -28.46
CA THR A 379 -1.62 -6.35 -27.61
C THR A 379 -2.42 -5.33 -28.40
N THR A 380 -3.36 -4.63 -27.76
CA THR A 380 -4.11 -3.57 -28.43
C THR A 380 -3.20 -2.36 -28.62
N TYR A 381 -3.02 -1.91 -29.87
CA TYR A 381 -2.29 -0.69 -30.17
C TYR A 381 -3.26 0.47 -30.38
N ILE A 382 -3.08 1.53 -29.58
CA ILE A 382 -3.81 2.79 -29.72
C ILE A 382 -2.80 3.87 -30.14
N PRO A 383 -2.84 4.37 -31.38
CA PRO A 383 -1.96 5.46 -31.80
C PRO A 383 -2.13 6.69 -30.91
N SER A 384 -1.03 7.14 -30.32
CA SER A 384 -0.98 8.36 -29.50
C SER A 384 -0.92 9.64 -30.37
N GLY A 385 -0.57 9.50 -31.65
CA GLY A 385 -0.32 10.61 -32.57
C GLY A 385 1.00 11.34 -32.29
N LYS A 386 1.82 10.81 -31.36
CA LYS A 386 3.12 11.35 -30.96
C LYS A 386 4.29 10.51 -31.46
N GLU A 387 4.01 9.46 -32.24
CA GLU A 387 5.00 8.51 -32.73
C GLU A 387 5.99 9.19 -33.68
N LYS A 388 7.26 9.05 -33.37
CA LYS A 388 8.37 9.66 -34.10
C LYS A 388 9.45 8.64 -34.41
N TRP A 389 10.26 8.98 -35.40
CA TRP A 389 11.43 8.20 -35.78
C TRP A 389 12.61 9.12 -36.08
N ILE A 390 13.82 8.60 -35.91
CA ILE A 390 15.08 9.29 -36.22
C ILE A 390 16.00 8.27 -36.86
N LEU A 391 16.48 8.57 -38.07
CA LEU A 391 17.58 7.83 -38.71
C LEU A 391 18.88 8.62 -38.48
N GLY A 392 19.90 7.98 -37.94
CA GLY A 392 21.15 8.65 -37.58
C GLY A 392 22.33 7.70 -37.57
N ARG A 393 23.55 8.26 -37.52
CA ARG A 393 24.77 7.48 -37.34
C ARG A 393 25.19 7.47 -35.88
N GLY A 394 25.57 6.30 -35.38
CA GLY A 394 26.21 6.15 -34.07
C GLY A 394 27.67 6.60 -34.10
N GLU A 395 28.32 6.61 -32.94
CA GLU A 395 29.75 6.91 -32.83
C GLU A 395 30.64 5.86 -33.54
N ASP A 396 30.11 4.67 -33.77
CA ASP A 396 30.74 3.60 -34.55
C ASP A 396 30.52 3.73 -36.07
N GLU A 397 29.96 4.86 -36.51
CA GLU A 397 29.60 5.19 -37.90
C GLU A 397 28.53 4.30 -38.55
N LYS A 398 27.95 3.35 -37.79
CA LYS A 398 26.85 2.53 -38.26
C LYS A 398 25.55 3.31 -38.30
N LEU A 399 24.61 2.82 -39.10
CA LEU A 399 23.31 3.42 -39.27
C LEU A 399 22.33 2.86 -38.25
N TYR A 400 21.55 3.72 -37.61
CA TYR A 400 20.57 3.36 -36.61
C TYR A 400 19.24 4.05 -36.83
N LEU A 401 18.16 3.32 -36.54
CA LEU A 401 16.79 3.82 -36.54
C LEU A 401 16.27 3.82 -35.10
N ARG A 402 15.97 5.02 -34.58
CA ARG A 402 15.41 5.22 -33.25
C ARG A 402 13.95 5.58 -33.34
N PHE A 403 13.12 4.93 -32.54
CA PHE A 403 11.72 5.26 -32.40
C PHE A 403 11.50 6.12 -31.15
N ARG A 404 10.46 6.95 -31.13
CA ARG A 404 10.08 7.80 -29.99
C ARG A 404 8.56 7.97 -29.88
N GLY A 405 8.07 8.37 -28.71
CA GLY A 405 6.67 8.72 -28.47
C GLY A 405 5.68 7.58 -28.70
N GLY A 406 6.02 6.35 -28.31
CA GLY A 406 5.15 5.19 -28.53
C GLY A 406 5.50 4.33 -29.74
N GLY A 407 6.42 4.78 -30.60
CA GLY A 407 6.77 4.07 -31.83
C GLY A 407 7.62 2.81 -31.61
N PHE A 408 7.41 1.80 -32.46
CA PHE A 408 8.17 0.56 -32.55
C PHE A 408 8.14 0.03 -34.00
N PRO A 409 9.08 -0.84 -34.41
CA PRO A 409 8.92 -1.60 -35.64
C PRO A 409 7.77 -2.58 -35.45
N ILE A 410 6.99 -2.87 -36.50
CA ILE A 410 5.72 -3.64 -36.49
C ILE A 410 5.59 -4.77 -35.44
N ILE A 411 6.67 -5.49 -35.10
CA ILE A 411 6.73 -6.42 -33.96
C ILE A 411 7.56 -5.84 -32.79
N ARG A 412 6.97 -5.88 -31.59
CA ARG A 412 7.58 -5.38 -30.34
C ARG A 412 8.29 -6.50 -29.56
N PRO A 413 9.59 -6.39 -29.24
CA PRO A 413 10.28 -7.33 -28.36
C PRO A 413 9.92 -7.09 -26.87
N ASN A 414 9.99 -8.15 -26.04
CA ASN A 414 9.48 -8.20 -24.65
C ASN A 414 10.35 -7.48 -23.58
N LEU A 415 10.50 -6.17 -23.70
CA LEU A 415 11.04 -5.28 -22.65
C LEU A 415 10.24 -3.95 -22.70
N PRO A 416 10.46 -2.92 -21.83
CA PRO A 416 9.72 -1.65 -21.89
C PRO A 416 10.13 -0.81 -23.13
N GLY A 417 10.13 -1.44 -24.31
CA GLY A 417 10.68 -1.01 -25.57
C GLY A 417 9.75 -0.11 -26.37
N ILE A 418 9.10 0.83 -25.70
CA ILE A 418 8.65 2.03 -26.38
C ILE A 418 9.88 2.96 -26.42
N ASN A 419 10.28 3.40 -27.62
CA ASN A 419 11.43 4.29 -27.86
C ASN A 419 12.82 3.64 -28.05
N LEU A 420 12.90 2.43 -28.60
CA LEU A 420 14.18 1.74 -28.82
C LEU A 420 14.98 2.26 -30.02
N THR A 421 16.29 1.98 -29.99
CA THR A 421 17.23 2.20 -31.10
C THR A 421 17.62 0.87 -31.72
N TYR A 422 17.46 0.75 -33.04
CA TYR A 422 17.78 -0.44 -33.82
C TYR A 422 18.96 -0.15 -34.75
N GLU A 423 19.93 -1.05 -34.83
CA GLU A 423 20.95 -1.02 -35.88
C GLU A 423 20.28 -1.37 -37.21
N VAL A 424 20.54 -0.58 -38.25
CA VAL A 424 20.06 -0.83 -39.60
C VAL A 424 21.07 -1.72 -40.30
N ILE A 425 20.78 -3.02 -40.36
CA ILE A 425 21.63 -4.02 -41.03
C ILE A 425 21.55 -3.84 -42.55
N GLU A 426 20.36 -3.54 -43.05
CA GLU A 426 20.11 -3.37 -44.48
C GLU A 426 19.07 -2.27 -44.69
N LEU A 427 19.37 -1.33 -45.59
CA LEU A 427 18.43 -0.32 -46.06
C LEU A 427 18.57 -0.19 -47.57
N THR A 428 17.53 -0.63 -48.29
CA THR A 428 17.42 -0.50 -49.74
C THR A 428 16.07 0.13 -50.10
N ALA A 429 15.80 0.27 -51.41
CA ALA A 429 14.50 0.75 -51.86
C ALA A 429 13.34 -0.17 -51.45
N ASN A 430 13.62 -1.46 -51.21
CA ASN A 430 12.64 -2.52 -51.02
C ASN A 430 12.73 -3.22 -49.67
N THR A 431 13.83 -3.07 -48.93
CA THR A 431 14.12 -3.86 -47.74
C THR A 431 14.69 -2.97 -46.64
N LEU A 432 14.13 -3.09 -45.43
CA LEU A 432 14.67 -2.54 -44.21
C LEU A 432 14.87 -3.69 -43.22
N LYS A 433 16.11 -4.01 -42.89
CA LYS A 433 16.45 -5.02 -41.88
C LYS A 433 16.98 -4.31 -40.64
N LEU A 434 16.28 -4.49 -39.54
CA LEU A 434 16.59 -3.91 -38.24
C LEU A 434 17.12 -5.00 -37.33
N ASN A 435 18.20 -4.67 -36.60
CA ASN A 435 18.73 -5.45 -35.50
C ASN A 435 18.46 -4.71 -34.20
N TRP A 436 18.05 -5.45 -33.18
CA TRP A 436 18.11 -4.96 -31.82
C TRP A 436 19.18 -5.75 -31.05
N PRO A 437 20.24 -5.10 -30.56
CA PRO A 437 21.25 -5.77 -29.74
C PRO A 437 20.63 -6.10 -28.37
N TYR A 438 20.49 -7.39 -28.08
CA TYR A 438 20.11 -7.90 -26.76
C TYR A 438 21.39 -8.36 -26.03
N GLY A 439 21.42 -8.25 -24.70
CA GLY A 439 22.57 -8.66 -23.87
C GLY A 439 23.10 -10.06 -24.19
N ASP A 440 24.38 -10.28 -23.90
CA ASP A 440 25.14 -11.54 -24.02
C ASP A 440 24.84 -12.42 -25.27
N GLY A 441 24.70 -11.79 -26.44
CA GLY A 441 24.87 -12.45 -27.74
C GLY A 441 23.61 -12.89 -28.48
N GLY A 442 22.42 -12.46 -28.01
CA GLY A 442 21.17 -12.59 -28.76
C GLY A 442 20.88 -11.37 -29.64
N TYR A 443 20.25 -11.58 -30.80
CA TYR A 443 19.87 -10.49 -31.72
C TYR A 443 18.40 -10.66 -32.12
N PHE A 444 17.57 -9.63 -32.00
CA PHE A 444 16.22 -9.65 -32.57
C PHE A 444 16.23 -8.96 -33.94
N VAL A 445 15.75 -9.65 -34.98
CA VAL A 445 15.77 -9.17 -36.35
C VAL A 445 14.34 -8.95 -36.86
N THR A 446 14.06 -7.72 -37.27
CA THR A 446 12.84 -7.37 -38.01
C THR A 446 13.18 -7.07 -39.46
N ILE A 447 12.48 -7.72 -40.39
CA ILE A 447 12.61 -7.45 -41.83
C ILE A 447 11.32 -6.76 -42.27
N LEU A 448 11.42 -5.55 -42.80
CA LEU A 448 10.34 -4.88 -43.48
C LEU A 448 10.59 -4.86 -44.99
N VAL A 449 9.53 -5.05 -45.75
CA VAL A 449 9.52 -4.97 -47.20
C VAL A 449 8.64 -3.81 -47.65
N ALA A 450 9.12 -3.05 -48.64
CA ALA A 450 8.36 -1.95 -49.20
C ALA A 450 7.13 -2.52 -49.93
N SER A 451 5.95 -1.99 -49.60
CA SER A 451 4.73 -2.16 -50.38
C SER A 451 4.66 -1.03 -51.38
N ASN A 452 4.53 -1.37 -52.66
CA ASN A 452 4.18 -0.40 -53.71
C ASN A 452 2.76 0.13 -53.54
#